data_AF-A0A8J7QVL5-F1
#
_entry.id   AF-A0A8J7QVL5-F1
#
_cell.length_a   1.000
_cell.length_b   1.000
_cell.length_c   1.000
_cell.angle_alpha   90.00
_cell.angle_beta   90.00
_cell.angle_gamma   90.00
#
_symmetry.space_group_name_H-M   'P 1'
#
loop_
_entity.id
_entity.type
_entity.pdbx_description
1 polymer ?
#
loop_
_entity_poly.entity_id
_entity_poly.type
_entity_poly.pdbx_seq_one_letter_code
_entity_poly.pdbx_strand_id
1 'polypeptide(L)'
;MKFGKKLVFGLVALGLICGTAFQSQAADSWTMKISHAGPTTADSDDHQGSLKIKEYIDQHSGGRINVEIYPANQLGNYKEVVEQVQMGSLEVAHTSVDGIASFIPELCLIDLQYSMPDDATGRKFMRGAFLGEINAALAKVLPNVQLASMCNGGNWRSFYTTKKEIKSV
;
A
#
# COMPACT_ATOMS: atom_id res chain seq x y z
N MET A 1 77.58 14.70 10.26
CA MET A 1 76.43 14.11 9.52
C MET A 1 75.39 13.60 10.51
N LYS A 2 74.30 14.34 10.74
CA LYS A 2 73.14 13.90 11.55
C LYS A 2 71.85 14.51 10.97
N PHE A 3 71.37 13.95 9.86
CA PHE A 3 70.05 14.23 9.28
C PHE A 3 69.43 12.88 8.93
N GLY A 4 68.43 12.41 9.69
CA GLY A 4 67.84 11.10 9.39
C GLY A 4 66.74 10.56 10.29
N LYS A 5 66.24 11.30 11.29
CA LYS A 5 65.17 10.78 12.18
C LYS A 5 63.91 11.65 12.28
N LYS A 6 63.89 12.85 11.70
CA LYS A 6 62.72 13.75 11.78
C LYS A 6 61.74 13.65 10.60
N LEU A 7 62.11 12.96 9.50
CA LEU A 7 61.27 12.89 8.30
C LEU A 7 60.26 11.73 8.30
N VAL A 8 60.51 10.69 9.10
CA VAL A 8 59.63 9.50 9.16
C VAL A 8 58.39 9.74 10.03
N PHE A 9 58.46 10.64 11.01
CA PHE A 9 57.29 10.98 11.85
C PHE A 9 56.26 11.88 11.15
N GLY A 10 56.64 12.58 10.07
CA GLY A 10 55.74 13.46 9.31
C GLY A 10 54.80 12.72 8.34
N LEU A 11 55.20 11.52 7.90
CA LEU A 11 54.42 10.74 6.93
C LEU A 11 53.34 9.85 7.57
N VAL A 12 53.44 9.55 8.86
CA VAL A 12 52.39 8.80 9.59
C VAL A 12 51.23 9.73 10.01
N ALA A 13 51.50 11.01 10.24
CA ALA A 13 50.47 11.99 10.60
C ALA A 13 49.57 12.42 9.41
N LEU A 14 50.06 12.29 8.16
CA LEU A 14 49.29 12.64 6.97
C LEU A 14 48.38 11.50 6.48
N GLY A 15 48.65 10.26 6.89
CA GLY A 15 47.80 9.10 6.59
C GLY A 15 46.52 9.01 7.45
N LEU A 16 46.46 9.77 8.54
CA LEU A 16 45.34 9.76 9.50
C LEU A 16 44.25 10.80 9.20
N ILE A 17 44.49 11.75 8.29
CA ILE A 17 43.52 12.80 7.95
C ILE A 17 42.59 12.36 6.78
N CYS A 18 42.95 11.31 6.04
CA CYS A 18 42.11 10.76 4.97
C CYS A 18 41.16 9.64 5.45
N GLY A 19 41.13 9.36 6.77
CA GLY A 19 40.36 8.30 7.40
C GLY A 19 39.03 8.75 8.00
N THR A 20 38.58 10.00 7.76
CA THR A 20 37.18 10.35 8.03
C THR A 20 36.33 9.63 7.00
N ALA A 21 35.99 8.39 7.34
CA ALA A 21 34.96 7.61 6.70
C ALA A 21 33.82 8.54 6.31
N PHE A 22 33.43 8.49 5.05
CA PHE A 22 32.06 8.78 4.68
C PHE A 22 31.21 7.76 5.45
N GLN A 23 30.88 8.07 6.70
CA GLN A 23 29.74 7.47 7.37
C GLN A 23 28.55 7.98 6.57
N SER A 24 28.18 7.21 5.56
CA SER A 24 26.86 7.29 4.96
C SER A 24 25.89 7.18 6.13
N GLN A 25 25.33 8.30 6.56
CA GLN A 25 24.22 8.32 7.49
C GLN A 25 23.17 7.40 6.87
N ALA A 26 22.96 6.23 7.44
CA ALA A 26 21.90 5.34 7.00
C ALA A 26 20.62 6.15 7.13
N ALA A 27 19.99 6.45 6.00
CA ALA A 27 18.73 7.17 6.00
C ALA A 27 17.73 6.36 6.83
N ASP A 28 16.93 7.04 7.66
CA ASP A 28 15.95 6.39 8.54
C ASP A 28 15.11 5.39 7.73
N SER A 29 15.17 4.13 8.14
CA SER A 29 14.38 3.07 7.54
C SER A 29 13.12 2.81 8.35
N TRP A 30 12.03 2.49 7.66
CA TRP A 30 10.77 2.17 8.30
C TRP A 30 10.01 1.08 7.54
N THR A 31 9.06 0.44 8.22
CA THR A 31 8.25 -0.64 7.66
C THR A 31 6.87 -0.13 7.29
N MET A 32 6.50 -0.26 6.01
CA MET A 32 5.14 -0.10 5.53
C MET A 32 4.41 -1.44 5.60
N LYS A 33 3.30 -1.47 6.35
CA LYS A 33 2.41 -2.63 6.43
C LYS A 33 1.25 -2.46 5.46
N ILE A 34 0.98 -3.50 4.69
CA ILE A 34 -0.14 -3.57 3.74
C ILE A 34 -1.03 -4.74 4.14
N SER A 35 -2.32 -4.48 4.43
CA SER A 35 -3.30 -5.54 4.70
C SER A 35 -4.23 -5.76 3.51
N HIS A 36 -4.61 -7.01 3.24
CA HIS A 36 -5.67 -7.33 2.29
C HIS A 36 -6.45 -8.61 2.61
N ALA A 37 -7.63 -8.76 2.03
CA ALA A 37 -8.54 -9.88 2.25
C ALA A 37 -8.22 -11.10 1.37
N GLY A 38 -7.70 -10.88 0.16
CA GLY A 38 -7.43 -11.96 -0.78
C GLY A 38 -6.42 -13.02 -0.29
N PRO A 39 -6.48 -14.26 -0.80
CA PRO A 39 -5.50 -15.30 -0.52
C PRO A 39 -4.14 -15.02 -1.19
N THR A 40 -3.09 -15.77 -0.86
CA THR A 40 -1.73 -15.61 -1.42
C THR A 40 -1.53 -16.33 -2.76
N THR A 41 -2.60 -16.47 -3.54
CA THR A 41 -2.58 -17.21 -4.81
C THR A 41 -2.24 -16.29 -5.99
N ALA A 42 -1.84 -16.88 -7.11
CA ALA A 42 -1.46 -16.13 -8.31
C ALA A 42 -2.65 -15.41 -8.99
N ASP A 43 -3.87 -15.87 -8.73
CA ASP A 43 -5.14 -15.34 -9.23
C ASP A 43 -5.80 -14.33 -8.27
N SER A 44 -5.17 -14.04 -7.13
CA SER A 44 -5.66 -13.04 -6.16
C SER A 44 -5.18 -11.65 -6.54
N ASP A 45 -6.07 -10.81 -7.07
CA ASP A 45 -5.72 -9.44 -7.49
C ASP A 45 -5.22 -8.58 -6.33
N ASP A 46 -5.82 -8.72 -5.14
CA ASP A 46 -5.36 -8.09 -3.90
C ASP A 46 -3.89 -8.38 -3.60
N HIS A 47 -3.51 -9.66 -3.73
CA HIS A 47 -2.18 -10.12 -3.41
C HIS A 47 -1.18 -9.70 -4.48
N GLN A 48 -1.52 -9.89 -5.76
CA GLN A 48 -0.68 -9.46 -6.87
C GLN A 48 -0.45 -7.94 -6.86
N GLY A 49 -1.49 -7.16 -6.58
CA GLY A 49 -1.40 -5.71 -6.40
C GLY A 49 -0.45 -5.32 -5.28
N SER A 50 -0.58 -5.97 -4.11
CA SER A 50 0.30 -5.73 -2.96
C SER A 50 1.76 -6.09 -3.24
N LEU A 51 2.01 -7.21 -3.93
CA LEU A 51 3.35 -7.59 -4.39
C LEU A 51 3.95 -6.57 -5.37
N LYS A 52 3.13 -6.00 -6.26
CA LYS A 52 3.57 -4.94 -7.18
C LYS A 52 3.88 -3.64 -6.49
N ILE A 53 3.11 -3.26 -5.46
CA ILE A 53 3.43 -2.12 -4.60
C ILE A 53 4.77 -2.35 -3.90
N LYS A 54 4.97 -3.54 -3.33
CA LYS A 54 6.25 -3.93 -2.71
C LYS A 54 7.41 -3.82 -3.69
N GLU A 55 7.30 -4.43 -4.88
CA GLU A 55 8.33 -4.37 -5.92
C GLU A 55 8.67 -2.92 -6.30
N TYR A 56 7.65 -2.08 -6.50
CA TYR A 56 7.84 -0.67 -6.83
C TYR A 56 8.58 0.07 -5.70
N ILE A 57 8.17 -0.11 -4.45
CA ILE A 57 8.81 0.54 -3.30
C ILE A 57 10.26 0.05 -3.12
N ASP A 58 10.51 -1.25 -3.26
CA ASP A 58 11.85 -1.81 -3.15
C ASP A 58 12.80 -1.20 -4.21
N GLN A 59 12.31 -0.97 -5.43
CA GLN A 59 13.07 -0.35 -6.54
C GLN A 59 13.31 1.16 -6.35
N HIS A 60 12.39 1.89 -5.71
CA HIS A 60 12.40 3.36 -5.68
C HIS A 60 12.75 3.96 -4.32
N SER A 61 12.69 3.19 -3.24
CA SER A 61 12.95 3.70 -1.88
C SER A 61 14.42 3.84 -1.54
N GLY A 62 15.31 3.22 -2.33
CA GLY A 62 16.74 3.11 -2.02
C GLY A 62 17.00 2.25 -0.78
N GLY A 63 16.13 1.26 -0.50
CA GLY A 63 16.21 0.38 0.66
C GLY A 63 15.71 1.01 1.97
N ARG A 64 15.14 2.21 1.94
CA ARG A 64 14.64 2.91 3.13
C ARG A 64 13.28 2.43 3.62
N ILE A 65 12.49 1.81 2.75
CA ILE A 65 11.14 1.37 3.09
C ILE A 65 11.11 -0.15 2.94
N ASN A 66 10.90 -0.85 4.04
CA ASN A 66 10.59 -2.28 4.00
C ASN A 66 9.07 -2.45 3.88
N VAL A 67 8.60 -3.33 3.02
CA VAL A 67 7.17 -3.59 2.86
C VAL A 67 6.82 -4.98 3.38
N GLU A 68 5.89 -5.03 4.35
CA GLU A 68 5.30 -6.24 4.91
C GLU A 68 3.84 -6.37 4.45
N ILE A 69 3.47 -7.56 3.94
CA ILE A 69 2.13 -7.83 3.42
C ILE A 69 1.44 -8.83 4.35
N TYR A 70 0.23 -8.47 4.78
CA TYR A 70 -0.64 -9.24 5.66
C TYR A 70 -1.90 -9.68 4.88
N PRO A 71 -1.84 -10.85 4.20
CA PRO A 71 -2.92 -11.35 3.36
C PRO A 71 -4.06 -12.00 4.17
N ALA A 72 -5.10 -12.48 3.49
CA ALA A 72 -6.13 -13.36 4.04
C ALA A 72 -6.81 -12.84 5.32
N ASN A 73 -7.06 -11.52 5.40
CA ASN A 73 -7.67 -10.85 6.56
C ASN A 73 -6.93 -11.11 7.88
N GLN A 74 -5.62 -11.34 7.86
CA GLN A 74 -4.82 -11.57 9.07
C GLN A 74 -4.93 -10.46 10.11
N LEU A 75 -5.20 -9.23 9.67
CA LEU A 75 -5.32 -8.06 10.54
C LEU A 75 -6.77 -7.63 10.79
N GLY A 76 -7.76 -8.40 10.33
CA GLY A 76 -9.18 -8.11 10.55
C GLY A 76 -9.97 -7.90 9.27
N ASN A 77 -11.25 -7.57 9.44
CA ASN A 77 -12.16 -7.27 8.34
C ASN A 77 -11.94 -5.85 7.76
N TYR A 78 -12.64 -5.54 6.68
CA TYR A 78 -12.51 -4.28 5.95
C TYR A 78 -12.70 -3.01 6.77
N LYS A 79 -13.58 -3.01 7.77
CA LYS A 79 -13.79 -1.86 8.64
C LYS A 79 -12.63 -1.73 9.64
N GLU A 80 -12.27 -2.84 10.28
CA GLU A 80 -11.22 -2.90 11.31
C GLU A 80 -9.85 -2.46 10.75
N VAL A 81 -9.51 -2.84 9.53
CA VAL A 81 -8.23 -2.42 8.91
C VAL A 81 -8.22 -0.93 8.55
N VAL A 82 -9.36 -0.34 8.21
CA VAL A 82 -9.47 1.11 7.99
C VAL A 82 -9.34 1.88 9.30
N GLU A 83 -9.90 1.36 10.40
CA GLU A 83 -9.70 1.93 11.75
C GLU A 83 -8.23 1.84 12.18
N GLN A 84 -7.52 0.76 11.84
CA GLN A 84 -6.08 0.66 12.09
C GLN A 84 -5.26 1.69 11.30
N VAL A 85 -5.66 2.00 10.06
CA VAL A 85 -5.05 3.11 9.31
C VAL A 85 -5.34 4.44 10.00
N GLN A 86 -6.57 4.65 10.47
CA GLN A 86 -6.92 5.84 11.24
C GLN A 86 -6.11 5.96 12.54
N MET A 87 -5.81 4.85 13.23
CA MET A 87 -4.98 4.84 14.43
C MET A 87 -3.46 4.98 14.13
N GLY A 88 -3.06 4.83 12.87
CA GLY A 88 -1.65 4.87 12.46
C GLY A 88 -0.87 3.60 12.78
N SER A 89 -1.53 2.48 13.09
CA SER A 89 -0.87 1.19 13.33
C SER A 89 -0.65 0.37 12.05
N LEU A 90 -1.34 0.75 10.97
CA LEU A 90 -1.29 0.17 9.63
C LEU A 90 -1.17 1.32 8.61
N GLU A 91 -0.21 1.26 7.69
CA GLU A 91 -0.04 2.36 6.72
C GLU A 91 -0.92 2.21 5.49
N VAL A 92 -1.21 0.97 5.06
CA VAL A 92 -2.05 0.70 3.90
C VAL A 92 -3.02 -0.44 4.19
N ALA A 93 -4.30 -0.21 3.93
CA ALA A 93 -5.32 -1.25 3.93
C ALA A 93 -5.97 -1.33 2.55
N HIS A 94 -6.04 -2.53 1.99
CA HIS A 94 -6.99 -2.85 0.94
C HIS A 94 -8.37 -3.05 1.56
N THR A 95 -9.38 -2.43 0.96
CA THR A 95 -10.76 -2.50 1.43
C THR A 95 -11.70 -2.49 0.23
N SER A 96 -12.95 -2.90 0.43
CA SER A 96 -14.00 -2.78 -0.59
C SER A 96 -15.03 -1.71 -0.22
N VAL A 97 -16.00 -1.49 -1.11
CA VAL A 97 -17.03 -0.45 -0.96
C VAL A 97 -17.78 -0.59 0.36
N ASP A 98 -18.08 -1.81 0.80
CA ASP A 98 -18.72 -2.11 2.09
C ASP A 98 -17.89 -1.66 3.30
N GLY A 99 -16.57 -1.79 3.23
CA GLY A 99 -15.65 -1.32 4.28
C GLY A 99 -15.72 0.18 4.46
N ILE A 100 -15.62 0.93 3.36
CA ILE A 100 -15.72 2.40 3.40
C ILE A 100 -17.16 2.85 3.71
N ALA A 101 -18.18 2.15 3.21
CA ALA A 101 -19.58 2.48 3.46
C ALA A 101 -19.98 2.39 4.94
N SER A 102 -19.21 1.68 5.76
CA SER A 102 -19.36 1.70 7.22
C SER A 102 -19.09 3.08 7.85
N PHE A 103 -18.39 3.97 7.14
CA PHE A 103 -18.11 5.36 7.57
C PHE A 103 -18.86 6.39 6.73
N ILE A 104 -19.12 6.09 5.46
CA ILE A 104 -19.85 6.96 4.51
C ILE A 104 -20.93 6.12 3.82
N PRO A 105 -22.12 5.98 4.43
CA PRO A 105 -23.18 5.09 3.92
C PRO A 105 -23.63 5.41 2.49
N GLU A 106 -23.50 6.66 2.05
CA GLU A 106 -23.86 7.10 0.70
C GLU A 106 -23.04 6.40 -0.40
N LEU A 107 -21.86 5.85 -0.07
CA LEU A 107 -21.06 5.10 -1.03
C LEU A 107 -21.65 3.73 -1.40
N CYS A 108 -22.66 3.24 -0.69
CA CYS A 108 -23.42 2.09 -1.16
C CYS A 108 -24.06 2.31 -2.55
N LEU A 109 -24.26 3.56 -2.97
CA LEU A 109 -24.81 3.87 -4.30
C LEU A 109 -23.94 3.35 -5.45
N ILE A 110 -22.62 3.25 -5.27
CA ILE A 110 -21.72 2.76 -6.32
C ILE A 110 -21.69 1.22 -6.41
N ASP A 111 -22.26 0.53 -5.41
CA ASP A 111 -22.40 -0.94 -5.40
C ASP A 111 -23.80 -1.39 -5.85
N LEU A 112 -24.59 -0.47 -6.43
CA LEU A 112 -25.90 -0.81 -6.98
C LEU A 112 -25.74 -1.84 -8.12
N GLN A 113 -26.48 -2.94 -8.00
CA GLN A 113 -26.44 -4.04 -8.97
C GLN A 113 -26.80 -3.53 -10.38
N TYR A 114 -26.00 -3.95 -11.36
CA TYR A 114 -26.17 -3.60 -12.78
C TYR A 114 -26.09 -2.10 -13.11
N SER A 115 -25.57 -1.26 -12.20
CA SER A 115 -25.37 0.18 -12.45
C SER A 115 -24.26 0.48 -13.46
N MET A 116 -23.27 -0.42 -13.58
CA MET A 116 -22.16 -0.32 -14.52
C MET A 116 -22.37 -1.34 -15.66
N PRO A 117 -22.40 -0.90 -16.93
CA PRO A 117 -22.69 -1.78 -18.06
C PRO A 117 -21.50 -2.66 -18.47
N ASP A 118 -20.27 -2.19 -18.25
CA ASP A 118 -19.05 -2.88 -18.67
C ASP A 118 -17.82 -2.42 -17.86
N ASP A 119 -16.72 -3.17 -17.99
CA ASP A 119 -15.45 -2.85 -17.34
C ASP A 119 -14.88 -1.50 -17.77
N ALA A 120 -15.11 -1.08 -19.02
CA ALA A 120 -14.56 0.16 -19.54
C ALA A 120 -15.17 1.36 -18.82
N THR A 121 -16.48 1.30 -18.59
CA THR A 121 -17.26 2.27 -17.83
C THR A 121 -16.85 2.27 -16.37
N GLY A 122 -16.75 1.08 -15.75
CA GLY A 122 -16.26 0.94 -14.37
C GLY A 122 -14.85 1.52 -14.17
N ARG A 123 -13.91 1.20 -15.07
CA ARG A 123 -12.54 1.75 -15.03
C ARG A 123 -12.51 3.26 -15.23
N LYS A 124 -13.32 3.81 -16.13
CA LYS A 124 -13.42 5.26 -16.32
C LYS A 124 -13.99 5.95 -15.09
N PHE A 125 -14.98 5.35 -14.45
CA PHE A 125 -15.56 5.83 -13.19
C PHE A 125 -14.51 5.86 -12.06
N MET A 126 -13.82 4.74 -11.82
CA MET A 126 -12.78 4.62 -10.78
C MET A 126 -11.61 5.60 -10.96
N ARG A 127 -11.26 5.94 -12.21
CA ARG A 127 -10.21 6.92 -12.55
C ARG A 127 -10.72 8.36 -12.66
N GLY A 128 -12.02 8.58 -12.48
CA GLY A 128 -12.65 9.87 -12.63
C GLY A 128 -12.51 10.76 -11.39
N ALA A 129 -13.15 11.93 -11.44
CA ALA A 129 -13.13 12.91 -10.36
C ALA A 129 -13.77 12.42 -9.05
N PHE A 130 -14.54 11.33 -9.10
CA PHE A 130 -15.29 10.79 -7.97
C PHE A 130 -14.39 10.37 -6.79
N LEU A 131 -13.15 9.94 -7.05
CA LEU A 131 -12.17 9.66 -5.99
C LEU A 131 -11.93 10.89 -5.09
N GLY A 132 -11.95 12.10 -5.66
CA GLY A 132 -11.82 13.35 -4.92
C GLY A 132 -13.03 13.61 -4.01
N GLU A 133 -14.24 13.31 -4.48
CA GLU A 133 -15.47 13.44 -3.70
C GLU A 133 -15.48 12.44 -2.52
N ILE A 134 -15.06 11.20 -2.75
CA ILE A 134 -14.88 10.20 -1.69
C ILE A 134 -13.89 10.70 -0.64
N ASN A 135 -12.72 11.19 -1.07
CA ASN A 135 -11.70 11.70 -0.16
C ASN A 135 -12.19 12.94 0.62
N ALA A 136 -12.97 13.83 0.00
CA ALA A 136 -13.55 14.98 0.68
C ALA A 136 -14.60 14.57 1.74
N ALA A 137 -15.35 13.49 1.50
CA ALA A 137 -16.25 12.91 2.48
C ALA A 137 -15.48 12.19 3.60
N LEU A 138 -14.48 11.37 3.25
CA LEU A 138 -13.60 10.67 4.19
C LEU A 138 -12.92 11.64 5.14
N ALA A 139 -12.38 12.76 4.65
CA ALA A 139 -11.70 13.74 5.49
C ALA A 139 -12.57 14.31 6.63
N LYS A 140 -13.90 14.25 6.52
CA LYS A 140 -14.83 14.71 7.57
C LYS A 140 -14.99 13.70 8.71
N VAL A 141 -14.78 12.40 8.44
CA VAL A 141 -15.02 11.29 9.38
C VAL A 141 -13.72 10.59 9.81
N LEU A 142 -12.75 10.52 8.91
CA LEU A 142 -11.44 9.90 9.03
C LEU A 142 -10.36 10.89 8.51
N PRO A 143 -10.05 11.97 9.25
CA PRO A 143 -9.27 13.11 8.74
C PRO A 143 -7.82 12.79 8.34
N ASN A 144 -7.28 11.66 8.81
CA ASN A 144 -5.94 11.18 8.50
C ASN A 144 -5.92 9.93 7.61
N VAL A 145 -7.08 9.56 7.04
CA VAL A 145 -7.20 8.46 6.08
C VAL A 145 -7.46 9.03 4.70
N GLN A 146 -6.74 8.51 3.71
CA GLN A 146 -6.91 8.88 2.31
C GLN A 146 -7.07 7.64 1.45
N LEU A 147 -8.08 7.64 0.58
CA LEU A 147 -8.21 6.66 -0.48
C LEU A 147 -7.23 7.02 -1.61
N ALA A 148 -6.17 6.22 -1.75
CA ALA A 148 -5.10 6.45 -2.72
C ALA A 148 -5.47 6.02 -4.14
N SER A 149 -6.29 4.97 -4.28
CA SER A 149 -6.70 4.42 -5.57
C SER A 149 -7.98 3.60 -5.44
N MET A 150 -8.67 3.42 -6.55
CA MET A 150 -9.77 2.47 -6.71
C MET A 150 -9.40 1.49 -7.82
N CYS A 151 -9.61 0.20 -7.58
CA CYS A 151 -9.36 -0.88 -8.53
C CYS A 151 -10.56 -1.82 -8.63
N ASN A 152 -10.59 -2.61 -9.70
CA ASN A 152 -11.54 -3.72 -9.82
C ASN A 152 -10.99 -4.91 -9.02
N GLY A 153 -11.84 -5.54 -8.19
CA GLY A 153 -11.51 -6.73 -7.39
C GLY A 153 -11.51 -8.04 -8.19
N GLY A 154 -11.10 -7.98 -9.45
CA GLY A 154 -10.86 -9.15 -10.27
C GLY A 154 -11.88 -9.47 -11.34
N ASN A 155 -13.18 -9.29 -11.11
CA ASN A 155 -14.27 -9.50 -12.08
C ASN A 155 -15.64 -9.02 -11.53
N TRP A 156 -16.67 -9.03 -12.38
CA TRP A 156 -18.06 -8.87 -11.93
C TRP A 156 -18.54 -10.10 -11.15
N ARG A 157 -19.28 -9.87 -10.05
CA ARG A 157 -19.80 -10.92 -9.18
C ARG A 157 -20.96 -11.67 -9.83
N SER A 158 -20.96 -13.00 -9.71
CA SER A 158 -22.00 -13.90 -10.24
C SER A 158 -22.57 -14.79 -9.14
N PHE A 159 -23.73 -15.40 -9.38
CA PHE A 159 -24.31 -16.39 -8.48
C PHE A 159 -23.69 -17.77 -8.70
N TYR A 160 -23.41 -18.49 -7.61
CA TYR A 160 -22.90 -19.86 -7.63
C TYR A 160 -23.78 -20.75 -6.75
N THR A 161 -24.13 -21.95 -7.23
CA THR A 161 -24.85 -22.95 -6.42
C THR A 161 -24.28 -24.35 -6.66
N THR A 162 -24.45 -25.24 -5.69
CA THR A 162 -24.07 -26.66 -5.80
C THR A 162 -25.23 -27.58 -6.17
N LYS A 163 -26.47 -27.06 -6.21
CA LYS A 163 -27.69 -27.88 -6.32
C LYS A 163 -28.39 -27.76 -7.66
N LYS A 164 -28.57 -26.53 -8.15
CA LYS A 164 -29.35 -26.25 -9.37
C LYS A 164 -28.79 -25.04 -10.09
N GLU A 165 -28.60 -25.18 -11.39
CA GLU A 165 -28.22 -24.08 -12.28
C GLU A 165 -29.28 -22.96 -12.25
N ILE A 166 -28.82 -21.71 -12.16
CA ILE A 166 -29.67 -20.51 -12.19
C ILE A 166 -29.80 -20.05 -13.63
N LYS A 167 -31.02 -20.13 -14.19
CA LYS A 167 -31.32 -19.70 -15.58
C LYS A 167 -32.21 -18.46 -15.65
N SER A 168 -32.93 -18.16 -14.57
CA SER A 168 -33.81 -17.01 -14.42
C SER A 168 -33.93 -16.66 -12.95
N VAL A 169 -34.43 -15.45 -12.67
CA VAL A 169 -34.89 -15.02 -11.33
C VAL A 169 -36.05 -15.89 -10.86
#